data_AF-A0A392SPT7-F1
#
_entry.id   AF-A0A392SPT7-F1
#
_cell.length_a   1.000
_cell.length_b   1.000
_cell.length_c   1.000
_cell.angle_alpha   90.00
_cell.angle_beta   90.00
_cell.angle_gamma   90.00
#
_symmetry.space_group_name_H-M   'P 1'
#
loop_
_entity.id
_entity.type
_entity.pdbx_description
1 polymer ?
#
loop_
_entity_poly.entity_id
_entity_poly.type
_entity_poly.pdbx_seq_one_letter_code
_entity_poly.pdbx_strand_id
1 'polypeptide(L)'
;PAIRREVQAFQPLSLTQAVHLAKLQEEKFADRARIPTKSFQQSTNVGSATSMFKPTMSVALFKPHTPIKRLTPDELQDRRDKGLCYNCDDRFQPGHRCKR
;
A
#
# COMPACT_ATOMS: atom_id res chain seq x y z
N PRO A 1 -19.42 -11.14 4.12
CA PRO A 1 -18.57 -12.36 4.09
C PRO A 1 -17.11 -12.13 4.54
N ALA A 2 -16.50 -10.99 4.20
CA ALA A 2 -15.11 -10.69 4.58
C ALA A 2 -14.92 -10.53 6.10
N ILE A 3 -15.78 -9.75 6.77
CA ILE A 3 -15.78 -9.57 8.22
C ILE A 3 -15.89 -10.91 8.98
N ARG A 4 -16.81 -11.79 8.55
CA ARG A 4 -16.99 -13.12 9.16
C ARG A 4 -15.70 -13.96 9.17
N ARG A 5 -14.96 -13.99 8.05
CA ARG A 5 -13.70 -14.77 7.96
C ARG A 5 -12.64 -14.22 8.91
N GLU A 6 -12.51 -12.90 8.96
CA GLU A 6 -11.53 -12.26 9.84
C GLU A 6 -11.87 -12.47 11.32
N VAL A 7 -13.15 -12.35 11.71
CA VAL A 7 -13.58 -12.66 13.09
C VAL A 7 -13.34 -14.13 13.44
N GLN A 8 -13.65 -15.06 12.53
CA GLN A 8 -13.41 -16.49 12.75
C GLN A 8 -11.93 -16.86 12.86
N ALA A 9 -11.03 -16.14 12.16
CA ALA A 9 -9.59 -16.37 12.25
C ALA A 9 -9.02 -16.14 13.66
N PHE A 10 -9.67 -15.29 14.47
CA PHE A 10 -9.31 -15.04 15.86
C PHE A 10 -9.94 -16.02 16.86
N GLN A 11 -10.74 -16.99 16.40
CA GLN A 11 -11.36 -18.05 17.22
C GLN A 11 -11.97 -17.54 18.55
N PRO A 12 -12.96 -16.64 18.51
CA PRO A 12 -13.55 -16.10 19.73
C PRO A 12 -14.23 -17.20 20.56
N LEU A 13 -14.02 -17.16 21.87
CA LEU A 13 -14.55 -18.14 22.83
C LEU A 13 -15.90 -17.72 23.42
N SER A 14 -16.33 -16.48 23.17
CA SER A 14 -17.61 -15.95 23.63
C SER A 14 -18.28 -15.06 22.59
N LEU A 15 -19.60 -14.92 22.69
CA LEU A 15 -20.39 -14.03 21.84
C LEU A 15 -19.90 -12.58 21.96
N THR A 16 -19.62 -12.11 23.16
CA THR A 16 -19.16 -10.74 23.44
C THR A 16 -17.82 -10.46 22.76
N GLN A 17 -16.88 -11.40 22.82
CA GLN A 17 -15.59 -11.28 22.13
C GLN A 17 -15.78 -11.21 20.61
N ALA A 18 -16.66 -12.05 20.05
CA ALA A 18 -16.98 -12.02 18.62
C ALA A 18 -17.58 -10.68 18.18
N VAL A 19 -18.45 -10.08 19.01
CA VAL A 19 -19.05 -8.77 18.74
C VAL A 19 -18.00 -7.65 18.75
N HIS A 20 -17.08 -7.65 19.72
CA HIS A 20 -16.01 -6.65 19.76
C HIS A 20 -15.09 -6.75 18.54
N LEU A 21 -14.69 -7.97 18.17
CA LEU A 21 -13.87 -8.21 16.99
C LEU A 21 -14.58 -7.81 15.69
N ALA A 22 -15.89 -8.05 15.59
CA ALA A 22 -16.68 -7.64 14.44
C ALA A 22 -16.69 -6.13 14.25
N LYS A 23 -16.90 -5.36 15.33
CA LYS A 23 -16.87 -3.89 15.29
C LYS A 23 -15.53 -3.32 14.84
N LEU A 24 -14.42 -3.86 15.36
CA LEU A 24 -13.08 -3.44 14.95
C LEU A 24 -12.84 -3.69 13.46
N GLN A 25 -13.34 -4.82 12.94
CA GLN A 25 -13.17 -5.12 11.53
C GLN A 25 -14.06 -4.24 10.65
N GLU A 26 -15.29 -3.95 11.06
CA GLU A 26 -16.18 -3.00 10.35
C GLU A 26 -15.54 -1.62 10.17
N GLU A 27 -14.92 -1.10 11.22
CA GLU A 27 -14.20 0.20 11.19
C GLU A 27 -13.05 0.16 10.17
N LYS A 28 -12.20 -0.86 10.23
CA LYS A 28 -11.09 -1.07 9.28
C LYS A 28 -11.58 -1.20 7.83
N PHE A 29 -12.71 -1.86 7.60
CA PHE A 29 -13.32 -1.97 6.27
C PHE A 29 -13.88 -0.62 5.78
N ALA A 30 -14.48 0.17 6.67
CA ALA A 30 -15.00 1.50 6.36
C ALA A 30 -13.88 2.48 6.01
N ASP A 31 -12.78 2.49 6.76
CA ASP A 31 -11.62 3.34 6.48
C ASP A 31 -10.96 2.98 5.15
N ARG A 32 -10.84 1.68 4.88
CA ARG A 32 -10.28 1.19 3.62
C ARG A 32 -11.19 1.48 2.41
N ALA A 33 -12.51 1.61 2.62
CA ALA A 33 -13.44 2.04 1.58
C ALA A 33 -13.34 3.55 1.30
N ARG A 34 -12.93 4.36 2.29
CA ARG A 34 -12.77 5.82 2.16
C ARG A 34 -11.47 6.25 1.47
N ILE A 35 -10.44 5.41 1.51
CA ILE A 35 -9.18 5.70 0.82
C ILE A 35 -9.12 4.89 -0.48
N PRO A 36 -9.15 5.52 -1.67
CA PRO A 36 -8.98 4.82 -2.94
C PRO A 36 -7.51 4.42 -3.10
N THR A 37 -7.05 3.45 -2.31
CA THR A 37 -5.73 2.87 -2.46
C THR A 37 -5.80 1.81 -3.55
N LYS A 38 -5.11 2.06 -4.67
CA LYS A 38 -4.64 0.97 -5.54
C LYS A 38 -3.62 0.15 -4.76
N SER A 39 -4.09 -0.70 -3.86
CA SER A 39 -3.26 -1.59 -3.05
C SER A 39 -2.90 -2.82 -3.88
N PHE A 40 -1.65 -2.85 -4.33
CA PHE A 40 -0.94 -4.06 -4.71
C PHE A 40 -1.08 -5.08 -3.58
N GLN A 41 -1.72 -6.21 -3.86
CA GLN A 41 -1.97 -7.27 -2.89
C GLN A 41 -0.63 -7.89 -2.46
N GLN A 42 -0.06 -7.44 -1.34
CA GLN A 42 0.90 -8.26 -0.60
C GLN A 42 0.11 -9.28 0.21
N SER A 43 -0.11 -10.43 -0.42
CA SER A 43 -0.63 -11.62 0.25
C SER A 43 0.45 -12.16 1.17
N THR A 44 0.38 -11.87 2.47
CA THR A 44 1.16 -12.59 3.47
C THR A 44 0.49 -13.94 3.72
N ASN A 45 0.73 -14.89 2.82
CA ASN A 45 0.45 -16.30 3.10
C ASN A 45 1.53 -16.81 4.04
N VAL A 46 1.21 -16.88 5.33
CA VAL A 46 2.00 -17.66 6.29
C VAL A 46 1.55 -19.11 6.14
N GLY A 47 2.30 -19.88 5.37
CA GLY A 47 2.08 -21.30 5.16
C GLY A 47 3.43 -21.98 4.94
N SER A 48 3.91 -22.66 5.97
CA SER A 48 5.06 -23.57 5.88
C SER A 48 4.76 -24.68 4.87
N ALA A 49 5.47 -24.67 3.74
CA ALA A 49 5.68 -25.85 2.93
C ALA A 49 7.01 -25.70 2.18
N THR A 50 7.93 -26.59 2.51
CA THR A 50 9.21 -26.83 1.83
C THR A 50 9.01 -26.98 0.33
N SER A 51 9.61 -26.08 -0.46
CA SER A 51 9.92 -26.38 -1.86
C SER A 51 11.14 -25.57 -2.31
N MET A 52 12.13 -26.32 -2.79
CA MET A 52 13.41 -25.86 -3.27
C MET A 52 13.24 -24.90 -4.44
N PHE A 53 13.43 -23.61 -4.21
CA PHE A 53 13.67 -22.66 -5.29
C PHE A 53 14.95 -21.88 -4.99
N LYS A 54 15.90 -22.09 -5.88
CA LYS A 54 17.28 -21.61 -5.87
C LYS A 54 17.29 -20.08 -5.71
N PRO A 55 18.15 -19.49 -4.85
CA PRO A 55 18.33 -18.05 -4.88
C PRO A 55 19.21 -17.75 -6.10
N THR A 56 18.57 -17.54 -7.25
CA THR A 56 19.23 -16.73 -8.28
C THR A 56 19.30 -15.34 -7.67
N MET A 57 20.47 -14.99 -7.13
CA MET A 57 20.86 -13.62 -6.87
C MET A 57 20.86 -12.90 -8.22
N SER A 58 19.69 -12.52 -8.71
CA SER A 58 19.59 -11.48 -9.69
C SER A 58 20.11 -10.25 -8.98
N VAL A 59 21.36 -9.90 -9.29
CA VAL A 59 21.91 -8.58 -9.04
C VAL A 59 20.86 -7.62 -9.59
N ALA A 60 20.03 -7.10 -8.70
CA ALA A 60 19.08 -6.07 -9.03
C ALA A 60 19.96 -4.91 -9.47
N LEU A 61 20.08 -4.75 -10.78
CA LEU A 61 20.72 -3.62 -11.42
C LEU A 61 20.19 -2.39 -10.70
N PHE A 62 21.04 -1.78 -9.86
CA PHE A 62 20.71 -0.60 -9.08
C PHE A 62 20.33 0.47 -10.09
N LYS A 63 19.03 0.58 -10.40
CA LYS A 63 18.49 1.76 -11.05
C LYS A 63 18.86 2.90 -10.11
N PRO A 64 19.47 3.99 -10.60
CA PRO A 64 19.90 5.08 -9.74
C PRO A 64 18.68 5.50 -8.94
N HIS A 65 18.79 5.30 -7.63
CA HIS A 65 17.79 5.66 -6.65
C HIS A 65 17.67 7.18 -6.73
N THR A 66 16.74 7.67 -7.56
CA THR A 66 16.32 9.06 -7.48
C THR A 66 15.88 9.25 -6.02
N PRO A 67 16.54 10.13 -5.26
CA PRO A 67 16.17 10.32 -3.86
C PRO A 67 14.67 10.64 -3.85
N ILE A 68 13.90 9.81 -3.15
CA ILE A 68 12.45 10.02 -3.02
C ILE A 68 12.31 11.32 -2.25
N LYS A 69 12.15 12.44 -2.97
CA LYS A 69 11.83 13.74 -2.37
C LYS A 69 10.45 13.61 -1.76
N ARG A 70 10.40 13.51 -0.43
CA ARG A 70 9.14 13.53 0.31
C ARG A 70 8.67 14.98 0.34
N LEU A 71 7.83 15.35 -0.62
CA LEU A 71 7.13 16.63 -0.59
C LEU A 71 6.13 16.61 0.57
N THR A 72 6.06 17.71 1.31
CA THR A 72 4.99 17.93 2.28
C THR A 72 3.64 18.08 1.56
N PRO A 73 2.50 17.89 2.26
CA PRO A 73 1.18 18.05 1.66
C PRO A 73 0.98 19.41 1.00
N ASP A 74 1.51 20.47 1.62
CA ASP A 74 1.41 21.84 1.13
C ASP A 74 2.22 22.03 -0.16
N GLU A 75 3.46 21.53 -0.19
CA GLU A 75 4.30 21.58 -1.39
C GLU A 75 3.71 20.76 -2.56
N LEU A 76 3.03 19.65 -2.25
CA LEU A 76 2.35 18.85 -3.25
C LEU A 76 1.15 19.59 -3.86
N GLN A 77 0.41 20.33 -3.03
CA GLN A 77 -0.70 21.16 -3.48
C GLN A 77 -0.19 22.29 -4.38
N ASP A 78 0.83 23.00 -3.93
CA ASP A 78 1.50 24.06 -4.69
C ASP A 78 1.99 23.59 -6.06
N ARG A 79 2.59 22.40 -6.14
CA ARG A 79 3.03 21.83 -7.43
C ARG A 79 1.86 21.43 -8.33
N ARG A 80 0.75 20.94 -7.76
CA ARG A 80 -0.48 20.65 -8.52
C ARG A 80 -1.07 21.93 -9.11
N ASP A 81 -1.16 23.00 -8.32
CA ASP A 81 -1.71 24.28 -8.74
C ASP A 81 -0.84 24.95 -9.82
N LYS A 82 0.49 24.82 -9.70
CA LYS A 82 1.46 25.29 -10.70
C LYS A 82 1.59 24.36 -11.91
N GLY A 83 0.99 23.17 -11.87
CA GLY A 83 1.08 22.16 -12.92
C GLY A 83 2.52 21.65 -13.17
N LEU A 84 3.34 21.61 -12.12
CA LEU A 84 4.74 21.18 -12.21
C LEU A 84 4.88 19.70 -11.88
N CYS A 85 5.92 19.08 -12.42
CA CYS A 85 6.29 17.71 -12.09
C CYS A 85 6.63 17.59 -10.60
N TYR A 86 6.36 16.43 -9.99
CA TYR A 86 6.68 16.21 -8.57
C TYR A 86 8.19 16.04 -8.29
N ASN A 87 9.00 15.87 -9.34
CA ASN A 87 10.42 15.56 -9.19
C ASN A 87 11.36 16.61 -9.83
N CYS A 88 10.86 17.45 -10.74
CA CYS A 88 11.58 18.57 -11.35
C CYS A 88 10.64 19.78 -11.52
N ASP A 89 11.18 20.94 -11.90
CA ASP A 89 10.42 22.18 -12.01
C ASP A 89 9.86 22.42 -13.42
N ASP A 90 9.71 21.35 -14.20
CA ASP A 90 9.10 21.37 -15.53
C ASP A 90 7.58 21.14 -15.45
N ARG A 91 6.85 21.58 -16.47
CA ARG A 91 5.41 21.34 -16.59
C ARG A 91 5.10 19.85 -16.71
N PHE A 92 4.17 19.36 -15.88
CA PHE A 92 3.69 17.99 -15.92
C PHE A 92 2.81 17.77 -17.15
N GLN A 93 3.14 16.76 -17.95
CA GLN A 93 2.38 16.35 -19.15
C GLN A 93 2.32 14.81 -19.22
N PRO A 94 1.28 14.23 -19.85
CA PRO A 94 1.25 12.80 -20.11
C PRO A 94 2.51 12.37 -20.88
N GLY A 95 3.27 11.43 -20.32
CA GLY A 95 4.55 10.99 -20.89
C GLY A 95 5.78 11.81 -20.47
N HIS A 96 5.63 12.79 -19.57
CA HIS A 96 6.75 13.54 -19.02
C HIS A 96 7.76 12.59 -18.34
N ARG A 97 9.03 12.73 -18.75
CA ARG A 97 10.17 12.08 -18.12
C ARG A 97 11.11 13.17 -17.62
N CYS A 98 11.37 13.20 -16.32
CA CYS A 98 12.37 14.09 -15.76
C CYS A 98 13.72 13.81 -16.43
N LYS A 99 14.39 14.88 -16.86
CA LYS A 99 15.81 14.78 -17.23
C LYS A 99 16.57 14.39 -15.95
N ARG A 100 17.34 13.31 -16.01
CA ARG A 100 18.24 12.91 -14.93
C ARG A 100 19.38 13.89 -14.80
#